data_AF-A0AA44DGF4-F1
#
_entry.id   AF-A0AA44DGF4-F1
#
_cell.length_a   1.000
_cell.length_b   1.000
_cell.length_c   1.000
_cell.angle_alpha   90.00
_cell.angle_beta   90.00
_cell.angle_gamma   90.00
#
_symmetry.space_group_name_H-M   'P 1'
#
loop_
_entity.id
_entity.type
_entity.pdbx_description
1 polymer ?
#
loop_
_entity_poly.entity_id
_entity_poly.type
_entity_poly.pdbx_seq_one_letter_code
_entity_poly.pdbx_strand_id
1 'polypeptide(L)' 'MLELQYRLRQLGMYGNAMDGRYDKGVERAVARYQERRGITADPSGVYGPTTRRALEAETFGVS' A
#
# COMPACT_ATOMS: atom_id res chain seq x y z
N MET A 1 -5.96 -7.42 2.67
CA MET A 1 -4.54 -7.38 3.09
C MET A 1 -3.61 -7.98 2.05
N LEU A 2 -3.89 -9.20 1.54
CA LEU A 2 -3.14 -9.75 0.40
C LEU A 2 -3.19 -8.83 -0.82
N GLU A 3 -4.39 -8.31 -1.11
CA GLU A 3 -4.65 -7.29 -2.12
C GLU A 3 -3.75 -6.04 -1.98
N LEU A 4 -3.55 -5.54 -0.75
CA LEU A 4 -2.69 -4.38 -0.50
C LEU A 4 -1.23 -4.69 -0.87
N GLN A 5 -0.72 -5.83 -0.42
CA GLN A 5 0.64 -6.27 -0.72
C GLN A 5 0.84 -6.46 -2.25
N TYR A 6 -0.16 -7.02 -2.95
CA TYR A 6 -0.16 -7.17 -4.40
C TYR A 6 -0.08 -5.82 -5.12
N ARG A 7 -0.91 -4.86 -4.74
CA ARG A 7 -0.91 -3.51 -5.33
C ARG A 7 0.39 -2.76 -5.06
N LEU A 8 0.92 -2.82 -3.83
CA LEU A 8 2.22 -2.20 -3.51
C LEU A 8 3.36 -2.86 -4.28
N ARG A 9 3.28 -4.16 -4.57
CA ARG A 9 4.26 -4.88 -5.38
C ARG A 9 4.20 -4.48 -6.86
N GLN A 10 3.01 -4.23 -7.42
CA GLN A 10 2.89 -3.66 -8.78
C GLN A 10 3.67 -2.35 -8.92
N LEU A 11 3.71 -1.54 -7.86
CA LEU A 11 4.44 -0.27 -7.81
C LEU A 11 5.92 -0.40 -7.38
N GLY A 12 6.43 -1.63 -7.20
CA GLY A 12 7.80 -1.86 -6.71
C GLY A 12 8.05 -1.35 -5.29
N MET A 13 7.00 -1.27 -4.48
CA MET A 13 7.06 -0.77 -3.10
C MET A 13 6.98 -1.88 -2.05
N TYR A 14 6.63 -3.11 -2.44
CA TYR A 14 6.64 -4.29 -1.57
C TYR A 14 7.29 -5.47 -2.27
N GLY A 15 8.37 -6.00 -1.68
CA GLY A 15 9.17 -7.09 -2.26
C GLY A 15 9.16 -8.40 -1.45
N ASN A 16 8.50 -8.42 -0.28
CA ASN A 16 8.44 -9.60 0.57
C ASN A 16 7.37 -10.59 0.08
N ALA A 17 7.35 -11.78 0.68
CA ALA A 17 6.27 -12.75 0.47
C ALA A 17 4.92 -12.12 0.84
N MET A 18 3.90 -12.37 0.02
CA MET A 18 2.56 -11.88 0.26
C MET A 18 1.81 -12.91 1.09
N ASP A 19 1.60 -12.60 2.37
CA ASP A 19 0.96 -13.46 3.37
C ASP A 19 -0.36 -12.88 3.89
N GLY A 20 -0.74 -11.70 3.41
CA GLY A 20 -1.94 -10.99 3.85
C GLY A 20 -1.87 -10.44 5.27
N ARG A 21 -0.67 -10.27 5.86
CA ARG A 21 -0.50 -9.65 7.18
C ARG A 21 -0.07 -8.19 7.06
N TYR A 22 -0.60 -7.35 7.96
CA TYR A 22 -0.14 -5.96 8.09
C TYR A 22 1.09 -5.93 9.02
N ASP A 23 2.26 -6.22 8.48
CA ASP A 23 3.50 -6.19 9.23
C ASP A 23 4.27 -4.87 9.05
N LYS A 24 5.44 -4.76 9.68
CA LYS A 24 6.33 -3.59 9.52
C LYS A 24 6.82 -3.40 8.08
N GLY A 25 6.83 -4.45 7.26
CA GLY A 25 7.15 -4.35 5.84
C GLY A 25 6.04 -3.62 5.07
N VAL A 26 4.78 -4.01 5.31
CA VAL A 26 3.60 -3.38 4.72
C VAL A 26 3.46 -1.93 5.20
N GLU A 27 3.62 -1.68 6.51
CA GLU A 27 3.57 -0.33 7.09
C GLU A 27 4.56 0.61 6.39
N ARG A 28 5.82 0.19 6.22
CA ARG A 28 6.84 0.98 5.50
C ARG A 28 6.51 1.19 4.02
N ALA A 29 5.98 0.16 3.35
CA ALA A 29 5.59 0.27 1.95
C ALA A 29 4.43 1.26 1.75
N VAL A 30 3.46 1.26 2.67
CA VAL A 30 2.35 2.23 2.68
C VAL A 30 2.87 3.65 2.97
N ALA A 31 3.76 3.82 3.94
CA ALA A 31 4.35 5.12 4.24
C ALA A 31 5.12 5.70 3.03
N ARG A 32 5.91 4.87 2.35
CA ARG A 32 6.63 5.25 1.12
C ARG A 32 5.69 5.60 -0.03
N TYR A 33 4.59 4.86 -0.16
CA TYR A 33 3.56 5.17 -1.15
C TYR A 33 2.92 6.55 -0.88
N GLN A 34 2.52 6.80 0.37
CA GLN A 34 1.94 8.08 0.79
C GLN A 34 2.90 9.24 0.54
N GLU A 35 4.17 9.10 0.94
CA GLU A 35 5.23 10.10 0.69
C GLU A 35 5.37 10.42 -0.80
N ARG A 36 5.46 9.39 -1.66
CA ARG A 36 5.61 9.55 -3.12
C ARG A 36 4.39 10.13 -3.83
N ARG A 37 3.23 10.19 -3.15
CA ARG A 37 1.97 10.73 -3.69
C ARG A 37 1.48 11.97 -2.94
N GLY A 38 2.23 12.44 -1.94
CA GLY A 38 1.84 13.57 -1.12
C GLY A 38 0.56 13.34 -0.31
N ILE A 39 0.26 12.09 0.06
CA ILE A 39 -0.95 11.76 0.83
C ILE A 39 -0.66 12.01 2.31
N THR A 40 -1.28 13.05 2.88
CA THR A 40 -1.13 13.43 4.30
C THR A 40 -2.41 13.29 5.12
N ALA A 41 -3.54 12.95 4.47
CA ALA A 41 -4.85 12.83 5.12
C ALA A 41 -5.00 11.56 5.97
N ASP A 42 -4.20 10.53 5.70
CA ASP A 42 -4.10 9.34 6.54
C ASP A 42 -2.77 9.36 7.31
N PRO A 43 -2.70 8.78 8.52
CA PRO A 43 -1.43 8.65 9.23
C PRO A 43 -0.39 7.87 8.41
N SER A 44 0.89 8.20 8.61
CA SER A 44 2.00 7.53 7.92
C SER A 44 1.96 6.02 8.14
N GLY A 45 2.02 5.26 7.06
CA GLY A 45 2.01 3.80 7.10
C GLY A 45 0.66 3.20 7.45
N VAL A 46 -0.43 3.97 7.45
CA VAL A 46 -1.81 3.47 7.65
C VAL A 46 -2.56 3.40 6.33
N TYR A 47 -3.08 2.22 5.99
CA TYR A 47 -3.90 2.01 4.79
C TYR A 47 -5.35 2.48 4.98
N GLY A 48 -5.51 3.77 5.25
CA GLY A 48 -6.78 4.46 5.41
C GLY A 48 -7.53 4.69 4.09
N PRO A 49 -8.74 5.30 4.13
CA PRO A 49 -9.58 5.46 2.95
C PRO A 49 -8.95 6.26 1.82
N THR A 50 -8.19 7.32 2.14
CA THR A 50 -7.55 8.19 1.14
C THR A 50 -6.44 7.43 0.41
N THR A 51 -5.59 6.77 1.18
CA THR A 51 -4.49 5.93 0.70
C THR A 51 -5.01 4.76 -0.14
N ARG A 52 -6.09 4.12 0.32
CA ARG A 52 -6.76 3.04 -0.40
C ARG A 52 -7.28 3.48 -1.75
N ARG A 53 -8.07 4.55 -1.79
CA ARG A 53 -8.64 5.06 -3.04
C ARG A 53 -7.56 5.42 -4.05
N ALA A 54 -6.49 6.08 -3.61
CA ALA A 54 -5.38 6.43 -4.48
C ALA A 54 -4.68 5.17 -5.02
N LEU A 55 -4.36 4.21 -4.14
CA LEU A 55 -3.66 2.99 -4.55
C LEU A 55 -4.51 2.17 -5.51
N GLU A 56 -5.82 2.09 -5.26
CA GLU A 56 -6.77 1.37 -6.10
C GLU A 56 -6.96 1.99 -7.49
N ALA A 57 -6.84 3.32 -7.60
CA ALA A 57 -6.92 4.01 -8.88
C ALA A 57 -5.68 3.81 -9.78
N GLU A 58 -4.52 3.50 -9.19
CA GLU A 58 -3.25 3.33 -9.91
C GLU A 58 -2.91 1.87 -10.24
N THR A 59 -3.63 0.90 -9.67
CA THR A 59 -3.27 -0.52 -9.72
C THR A 59 -4.48 -1.40 -10.02
N PHE A 60 -4.23 -2.62 -10.46
CA PHE A 60 -5.28 -3.62 -10.65
C PHE A 60 -5.44 -4.50 -9.41
N GLY A 61 -6.64 -5.04 -9.20
CA GLY A 61 -6.87 -5.96 -8.10
C GLY A 61 -6.46 -7.38 -8.40
N VAL A 62 -6.40 -8.22 -7.37
CA VAL A 62 -6.35 -9.68 -7.54
C VAL A 62 -7.73 -10.14 -8.01
N SER A 63 -7.78 -10.86 -9.15
CA SER A 63 -9.01 -11.47 -9.68
C SER A 63 -9.40 -12.72 -8.90
#